data_AF-A0A9E3B605-F1
#
_entry.id   AF-A0A9E3B605-F1
#
_cell.length_a   1.000
_cell.length_b   1.000
_cell.length_c   1.000
_cell.angle_alpha   90.00
_cell.angle_beta   90.00
_cell.angle_gamma   90.00
#
_symmetry.space_group_name_H-M   'P 1'
#
loop_
_entity.id
_entity.type
_entity.pdbx_description
1 polymer ?
#
loop_
_entity_poly.entity_id
_entity_poly.type
_entity_poly.pdbx_seq_one_letter_code
_entity_poly.pdbx_strand_id
1 'polypeptide(L)'
;MTQLALSDTVIVEDLHWREQLLAMRHLRPDTPLPQPRGPLAQHLLNALLSLSDEQDPLHWLQQEHGQTTALLTLGLTLDLAVHLYRFTRYPPRPHDEPDRMHERLAEYIAQQTVHFGQLLTSTERWNLPLPYTERIADSTASRHLIEELVHLRSRSGLPVESDPHRSLLEPGDDMLLADLLRLPETIDPLQWLQEERGETCARRVLASLVRQSSPTPAFLRGLPSTRSSVHPHTHFHVGHALSGRVKQIDFTELGFLLHLAVRLPRPDAWNPSRQGASFFPLQWKGFERIIDNDGYHYLVQSEVQISNHLWWWQEHLTLRCYPAVRDARELILLSKPTALAAYRHPLSSSQLIPLPGPILGEMEVHILLH
;
A
#
# COMPACT_ATOMS: atom_id res chain seq x y z
N MET A 1 24.80 8.26 1.49
CA MET A 1 24.10 7.71 2.67
C MET A 1 22.58 7.70 2.48
N THR A 2 22.08 7.38 1.27
CA THR A 2 20.65 7.47 0.91
C THR A 2 20.06 6.10 0.53
N GLN A 3 20.91 5.07 0.32
CA GLN A 3 20.53 3.72 -0.12
C GLN A 3 19.87 2.87 0.99
N LEU A 4 20.35 2.97 2.23
CA LEU A 4 19.80 2.19 3.36
C LEU A 4 18.44 2.69 3.85
N ALA A 5 18.00 3.88 3.43
CA ALA A 5 16.78 4.50 3.96
C ALA A 5 15.51 4.12 3.20
N LEU A 6 15.65 3.80 1.91
CA LEU A 6 14.55 3.41 1.04
C LEU A 6 14.21 1.92 1.21
N SER A 7 15.21 1.06 1.46
CA SER A 7 15.01 -0.37 1.71
C SER A 7 14.04 -0.63 2.87
N ASP A 8 14.16 0.12 3.97
CA ASP A 8 13.41 -0.18 5.19
C ASP A 8 11.94 0.25 5.10
N THR A 9 11.62 1.26 4.30
CA THR A 9 10.22 1.66 4.05
C THR A 9 9.50 0.63 3.19
N VAL A 10 10.19 0.19 2.14
CA VAL A 10 9.77 -0.84 1.21
C VAL A 10 9.49 -2.16 1.96
N ILE A 11 10.30 -2.48 2.97
CA ILE A 11 10.11 -3.65 3.84
C ILE A 11 8.82 -3.57 4.69
N VAL A 12 8.44 -2.38 5.18
CA VAL A 12 7.23 -2.23 6.02
C VAL A 12 5.95 -2.38 5.21
N GLU A 13 5.91 -1.86 3.98
CA GLU A 13 4.74 -2.00 3.10
C GLU A 13 4.60 -3.44 2.58
N ASP A 14 5.70 -4.09 2.23
CA ASP A 14 5.71 -5.50 1.89
C ASP A 14 5.16 -6.39 2.99
N LEU A 15 5.65 -6.17 4.21
CA LEU A 15 5.20 -6.92 5.38
C LEU A 15 3.70 -6.73 5.56
N HIS A 16 3.20 -5.51 5.42
CA HIS A 16 1.76 -5.25 5.47
C HIS A 16 0.99 -6.06 4.42
N TRP A 17 1.41 -6.06 3.14
CA TRP A 17 0.70 -6.81 2.10
C TRP A 17 0.77 -8.33 2.28
N ARG A 18 1.89 -8.85 2.77
CA ARG A 18 2.06 -10.26 3.13
C ARG A 18 1.12 -10.66 4.27
N GLU A 19 1.05 -9.85 5.32
CA GLU A 19 0.16 -10.08 6.46
C GLU A 19 -1.32 -9.99 6.07
N GLN A 20 -1.69 -9.05 5.20
CA GLN A 20 -3.05 -8.98 4.66
C GLN A 20 -3.39 -10.19 3.78
N LEU A 21 -2.47 -10.67 2.92
CA LEU A 21 -2.69 -11.89 2.13
C LEU A 21 -2.85 -13.12 3.05
N LEU A 22 -1.99 -13.25 4.06
CA LEU A 22 -2.11 -14.31 5.06
C LEU A 22 -3.46 -14.23 5.78
N ALA A 23 -3.90 -13.03 6.15
CA ALA A 23 -5.21 -12.84 6.75
C ALA A 23 -6.35 -13.26 5.80
N MET A 24 -6.27 -12.95 4.50
CA MET A 24 -7.25 -13.41 3.51
C MET A 24 -7.35 -14.95 3.43
N ARG A 25 -6.22 -15.65 3.60
CA ARG A 25 -6.14 -17.13 3.54
C ARG A 25 -6.77 -17.80 4.76
N HIS A 26 -6.73 -17.13 5.90
CA HIS A 26 -7.24 -17.63 7.19
C HIS A 26 -8.52 -16.92 7.64
N LEU A 27 -9.25 -16.28 6.72
CA LEU A 27 -10.58 -15.79 7.02
C LEU A 27 -11.51 -16.96 7.37
N ARG A 28 -12.53 -16.68 8.17
CA ARG A 28 -13.60 -17.64 8.42
C ARG A 28 -14.24 -18.10 7.10
N PRO A 29 -14.61 -19.39 6.96
CA PRO A 29 -15.34 -19.87 5.79
C PRO A 29 -16.54 -19.00 5.46
N ASP A 30 -16.82 -18.87 4.16
CA ASP A 30 -17.92 -18.05 3.60
C ASP A 30 -17.78 -16.53 3.82
N THR A 31 -16.64 -16.05 4.32
CA THR A 31 -16.37 -14.60 4.38
C THR A 31 -16.25 -14.07 2.95
N PRO A 32 -17.11 -13.12 2.54
CA PRO A 32 -17.03 -12.59 1.18
C PRO A 32 -15.78 -11.72 1.04
N LEU A 33 -15.02 -11.95 -0.02
CA LEU A 33 -13.93 -11.09 -0.45
C LEU A 33 -14.31 -10.39 -1.76
N PRO A 34 -14.16 -9.07 -1.85
CA PRO A 34 -14.14 -8.38 -3.13
C PRO A 34 -13.18 -9.10 -4.08
N GLN A 35 -13.61 -9.25 -5.33
CA GLN A 35 -12.77 -9.87 -6.35
C GLN A 35 -11.98 -8.78 -7.08
N PRO A 36 -10.69 -9.01 -7.38
CA PRO A 36 -9.93 -8.10 -8.21
C PRO A 36 -10.55 -8.05 -9.60
N ARG A 37 -10.35 -6.93 -10.28
CA ARG A 37 -10.95 -6.72 -11.59
C ARG A 37 -10.12 -7.41 -12.67
N GLY A 38 -10.81 -8.05 -13.60
CA GLY A 38 -10.20 -8.84 -14.68
C GLY A 38 -9.96 -10.30 -14.29
N PRO A 39 -10.16 -11.25 -15.22
CA PRO A 39 -10.11 -12.69 -14.92
C PRO A 39 -8.70 -13.18 -14.59
N LEU A 40 -7.65 -12.62 -15.20
CA LEU A 40 -6.27 -13.01 -14.89
C LEU A 40 -5.88 -12.65 -13.45
N ALA A 41 -6.29 -11.47 -12.99
CA ALA A 41 -6.06 -11.03 -11.62
C ALA A 41 -6.82 -11.91 -10.61
N GLN A 42 -8.06 -12.32 -10.94
CA GLN A 42 -8.85 -13.24 -10.12
C GLN A 42 -8.20 -14.62 -10.04
N HIS A 43 -7.76 -15.15 -11.16
CA HIS A 43 -7.05 -16.43 -11.20
C HIS A 43 -5.78 -16.39 -10.34
N LEU A 44 -4.98 -15.33 -10.47
CA LEU A 44 -3.74 -15.18 -9.71
C LEU A 44 -4.00 -15.01 -8.21
N LEU A 45 -5.03 -14.26 -7.82
CA LEU A 45 -5.43 -14.16 -6.41
C LEU A 45 -5.84 -15.52 -5.86
N ASN A 46 -6.67 -16.29 -6.58
CA ASN A 46 -7.11 -17.61 -6.11
C ASN A 46 -5.92 -18.57 -5.93
N ALA A 47 -4.92 -18.50 -6.81
CA ALA A 47 -3.68 -19.25 -6.67
C ALA A 47 -2.89 -18.81 -5.42
N LEU A 48 -2.73 -17.49 -5.19
CA LEU A 48 -2.10 -16.94 -3.99
C LEU A 48 -2.81 -17.36 -2.70
N LEU A 49 -4.14 -17.38 -2.70
CA LEU A 49 -4.93 -17.81 -1.55
C LEU A 49 -4.78 -19.32 -1.26
N SER A 50 -4.38 -20.10 -2.25
CA SER A 50 -4.16 -21.55 -2.14
C SER A 50 -2.73 -21.94 -1.75
N LEU A 51 -1.83 -20.96 -1.60
CA LEU A 51 -0.46 -21.23 -1.13
C LEU A 51 -0.49 -21.83 0.28
N SER A 52 0.64 -22.37 0.71
CA SER A 52 0.91 -22.72 2.12
C SER A 52 1.47 -21.52 2.88
N ASP A 53 1.39 -21.53 4.22
CA ASP A 53 1.88 -20.42 5.05
C ASP A 53 3.41 -20.26 5.00
N GLU A 54 4.12 -21.33 4.63
CA GLU A 54 5.57 -21.37 4.53
C GLU A 54 6.10 -20.80 3.20
N GLN A 55 5.24 -20.68 2.18
CA GLN A 55 5.63 -20.14 0.88
C GLN A 55 5.65 -18.62 0.88
N ASP A 56 6.79 -18.04 0.49
CA ASP A 56 6.89 -16.59 0.26
C ASP A 56 6.13 -16.22 -1.02
N PRO A 57 5.03 -15.43 -0.93
CA PRO A 57 4.22 -15.07 -2.08
C PRO A 57 4.98 -14.23 -3.11
N LEU A 58 5.95 -13.41 -2.69
CA LEU A 58 6.73 -12.59 -3.63
C LEU A 58 7.68 -13.46 -4.45
N HIS A 59 8.40 -14.36 -3.79
CA HIS A 59 9.27 -15.31 -4.47
C HIS A 59 8.48 -16.22 -5.42
N TRP A 60 7.31 -16.69 -4.98
CA TRP A 60 6.40 -17.48 -5.80
C TRP A 60 5.91 -16.72 -7.05
N LEU A 61 5.48 -15.45 -6.89
CA LEU A 61 5.08 -14.59 -8.01
C LEU A 61 6.21 -14.35 -9.02
N GLN A 62 7.44 -14.25 -8.53
CA GLN A 62 8.61 -14.00 -9.37
C GLN A 62 9.03 -15.26 -10.14
N GLN A 63 9.12 -16.41 -9.47
CA GLN A 63 9.67 -17.64 -10.06
C GLN A 63 8.64 -18.45 -10.84
N GLU A 64 7.42 -18.60 -10.31
CA GLU A 64 6.40 -19.49 -10.90
C GLU A 64 5.44 -18.72 -11.82
N HIS A 65 5.25 -17.43 -11.57
CA HIS A 65 4.28 -16.59 -12.30
C HIS A 65 4.90 -15.33 -12.92
N GLY A 66 6.21 -15.29 -13.14
CA GLY A 66 6.94 -14.09 -13.61
C GLY A 66 6.34 -13.43 -14.85
N GLN A 67 5.94 -14.21 -15.85
CA GLN A 67 5.30 -13.68 -17.07
C GLN A 67 3.91 -13.08 -16.81
N THR A 68 3.08 -13.75 -16.00
CA THR A 68 1.76 -13.23 -15.58
C THR A 68 1.92 -11.94 -14.80
N THR A 69 2.89 -11.91 -13.89
CA THR A 69 3.23 -10.75 -13.08
C THR A 69 3.67 -9.57 -13.95
N ALA A 70 4.60 -9.79 -14.89
CA ALA A 70 5.04 -8.78 -15.85
C ALA A 70 3.88 -8.21 -16.69
N LEU A 71 2.98 -9.09 -17.15
CA LEU A 71 1.81 -8.68 -17.94
C LEU A 71 0.83 -7.81 -17.14
N LEU A 72 0.52 -8.21 -15.91
CA LEU A 72 -0.32 -7.40 -15.02
C LEU A 72 0.36 -6.08 -14.64
N THR A 73 1.67 -6.09 -14.41
CA THR A 73 2.44 -4.86 -14.17
C THR A 73 2.37 -3.91 -15.37
N LEU A 74 2.56 -4.40 -16.60
CA LEU A 74 2.40 -3.58 -17.80
C LEU A 74 1.00 -2.97 -17.89
N GLY A 75 -0.04 -3.77 -17.62
CA GLY A 75 -1.42 -3.29 -17.54
C GLY A 75 -1.61 -2.18 -16.51
N LEU A 76 -1.10 -2.36 -15.29
CA LEU A 76 -1.16 -1.36 -14.22
C LEU A 76 -0.43 -0.07 -14.60
N THR A 77 0.72 -0.18 -15.26
CA THR A 77 1.51 0.97 -15.69
C THR A 77 0.82 1.75 -16.82
N LEU A 78 0.18 1.06 -17.76
CA LEU A 78 -0.64 1.71 -18.78
C LEU A 78 -1.89 2.35 -18.17
N ASP A 79 -2.52 1.73 -17.18
CA ASP A 79 -3.63 2.31 -16.42
C ASP A 79 -3.21 3.59 -15.68
N LEU A 80 -1.99 3.63 -15.13
CA LEU A 80 -1.43 4.86 -14.56
C LEU A 80 -1.30 5.95 -15.62
N ALA A 81 -0.77 5.65 -16.80
CA ALA A 81 -0.63 6.65 -17.87
C ALA A 81 -1.99 7.26 -18.24
N VAL A 82 -3.03 6.43 -18.34
CA VAL A 82 -4.41 6.87 -18.60
C VAL A 82 -4.95 7.71 -17.46
N HIS A 83 -4.69 7.31 -16.22
CA HIS A 83 -5.08 8.07 -15.04
C HIS A 83 -4.42 9.45 -15.04
N LEU A 84 -3.10 9.54 -15.24
CA LEU A 84 -2.36 10.79 -15.33
C LEU A 84 -2.92 11.70 -16.43
N TYR A 85 -3.18 11.16 -17.63
CA TYR A 85 -3.78 11.93 -18.73
C TYR A 85 -5.17 12.49 -18.39
N ARG A 86 -6.04 11.67 -17.77
CA ARG A 86 -7.38 12.13 -17.34
C ARG A 86 -7.26 13.19 -16.26
N PHE A 87 -6.34 12.99 -15.32
CA PHE A 87 -6.11 13.85 -14.19
C PHE A 87 -5.62 15.25 -14.63
N THR A 88 -4.73 15.32 -15.62
CA THR A 88 -4.24 16.62 -16.15
C THR A 88 -5.30 17.36 -16.96
N ARG A 89 -6.17 16.66 -17.70
CA ARG A 89 -7.22 17.30 -18.52
C ARG A 89 -8.48 17.69 -17.75
N TYR A 90 -8.83 16.89 -16.75
CA TYR A 90 -10.02 17.07 -15.93
C TYR A 90 -9.62 17.04 -14.47
N PRO A 91 -8.83 18.04 -14.00
CA PRO A 91 -8.48 18.10 -12.60
C PRO A 91 -9.76 18.17 -11.76
N PRO A 92 -9.81 17.49 -10.61
CA PRO A 92 -10.97 17.54 -9.71
C PRO A 92 -11.34 19.00 -9.42
N ARG A 93 -12.64 19.29 -9.45
CA ARG A 93 -13.13 20.66 -9.24
C ARG A 93 -12.90 21.09 -7.78
N PRO A 94 -12.49 22.33 -7.55
CA PRO A 94 -12.03 22.83 -6.24
C PRO A 94 -13.11 22.99 -5.16
N HIS A 95 -14.33 22.52 -5.37
CA HIS A 95 -15.47 22.98 -4.57
C HIS A 95 -15.62 22.33 -3.18
N ASP A 96 -14.82 21.32 -2.83
CA ASP A 96 -14.96 20.58 -1.55
C ASP A 96 -13.65 20.36 -0.78
N GLU A 97 -12.54 21.02 -1.15
CA GLU A 97 -11.20 20.68 -0.65
C GLU A 97 -10.41 21.89 -0.11
N PRO A 98 -9.69 21.76 1.02
CA PRO A 98 -8.93 22.87 1.60
C PRO A 98 -7.85 23.40 0.66
N ASP A 99 -7.58 24.72 0.69
CA ASP A 99 -6.60 25.43 -0.18
C ASP A 99 -5.23 24.73 -0.29
N ARG A 100 -4.77 24.07 0.78
CA ARG A 100 -3.52 23.31 0.79
C ARG A 100 -3.51 22.09 -0.13
N MET A 101 -4.67 21.49 -0.43
CA MET A 101 -4.76 20.36 -1.36
C MET A 101 -4.63 20.80 -2.82
N HIS A 102 -5.07 22.03 -3.13
CA HIS A 102 -4.94 22.63 -4.47
C HIS A 102 -3.49 22.92 -4.86
N GLU A 103 -2.72 23.56 -3.97
CA GLU A 103 -1.29 23.81 -4.20
C GLU A 103 -0.52 22.50 -4.42
N ARG A 104 -0.82 21.48 -3.60
CA ARG A 104 -0.24 20.13 -3.73
C ARG A 104 -0.59 19.48 -5.06
N LEU A 105 -1.82 19.67 -5.51
CA LEU A 105 -2.29 19.13 -6.77
C LEU A 105 -1.57 19.77 -7.96
N ALA A 106 -1.40 21.10 -7.91
CA ALA A 106 -0.66 21.84 -8.90
C ALA A 106 0.82 21.42 -8.95
N GLU A 107 1.46 21.23 -7.79
CA GLU A 107 2.83 20.73 -7.70
C GLU A 107 2.98 19.32 -8.29
N TYR A 108 2.08 18.40 -7.95
CA TYR A 108 2.08 17.05 -8.51
C TYR A 108 1.91 17.07 -10.03
N ILE A 109 0.93 17.82 -10.54
CA ILE A 109 0.72 17.98 -11.98
C ILE A 109 1.96 18.57 -12.65
N ALA A 110 2.61 19.58 -12.05
CA ALA A 110 3.83 20.17 -12.58
C ALA A 110 4.97 19.15 -12.66
N GLN A 111 5.18 18.34 -11.61
CA GLN A 111 6.19 17.26 -11.60
C GLN A 111 5.91 16.23 -12.69
N GLN A 112 4.68 15.75 -12.79
CA GLN A 112 4.31 14.76 -13.81
C GLN A 112 4.42 15.33 -15.24
N THR A 113 4.17 16.64 -15.42
CA THR A 113 4.36 17.32 -16.70
C THR A 113 5.84 17.42 -17.08
N VAL A 114 6.76 17.54 -16.12
CA VAL A 114 8.20 17.47 -16.42
C VAL A 114 8.59 16.09 -16.95
N HIS A 115 8.02 15.02 -16.38
CA HIS A 115 8.36 13.64 -16.76
C HIS A 115 7.63 13.15 -18.02
N PHE A 116 6.39 13.57 -18.24
CA PHE A 116 5.51 13.02 -19.28
C PHE A 116 4.85 14.10 -20.17
N GLY A 117 5.38 15.33 -20.18
CA GLY A 117 4.69 16.51 -20.71
C GLY A 117 4.10 16.36 -22.10
N GLN A 118 4.80 15.77 -23.06
CA GLN A 118 4.25 15.56 -24.42
C GLN A 118 3.10 14.54 -24.43
N LEU A 119 3.22 13.47 -23.63
CA LEU A 119 2.17 12.46 -23.45
C LEU A 119 0.90 13.07 -22.84
N LEU A 120 1.07 13.90 -21.80
CA LEU A 120 -0.04 14.48 -21.03
C LEU A 120 -0.71 15.68 -21.73
N THR A 121 -0.01 16.35 -22.67
CA THR A 121 -0.54 17.51 -23.41
C THR A 121 -1.08 17.16 -24.80
N SER A 122 -0.92 15.91 -25.25
CA SER A 122 -1.43 15.44 -26.54
C SER A 122 -2.93 15.71 -26.72
N THR A 123 -3.32 16.19 -27.91
CA THR A 123 -4.71 16.49 -28.29
C THR A 123 -5.53 15.24 -28.62
N GLU A 124 -4.86 14.11 -28.86
CA GLU A 124 -5.51 12.83 -29.15
C GLU A 124 -6.20 12.28 -27.90
N ARG A 125 -7.46 11.86 -28.04
CA ARG A 125 -8.26 11.37 -26.92
C ARG A 125 -7.85 9.95 -26.55
N TRP A 126 -7.53 9.74 -25.28
CA TRP A 126 -7.35 8.42 -24.70
C TRP A 126 -8.71 7.91 -24.17
N ASN A 127 -9.54 7.46 -25.10
CA ASN A 127 -10.85 6.92 -24.78
C ASN A 127 -10.77 5.42 -24.56
N LEU A 128 -10.35 5.02 -23.35
CA LEU A 128 -10.47 3.63 -22.92
C LEU A 128 -11.75 3.46 -22.10
N PRO A 129 -12.69 2.61 -22.56
CA PRO A 129 -13.93 2.36 -21.83
C PRO A 129 -13.68 1.64 -20.50
N LEU A 130 -12.61 0.84 -20.41
CA LEU A 130 -12.21 0.07 -19.22
C LEU A 130 -10.69 0.16 -19.01
N PRO A 131 -10.20 0.06 -17.76
CA PRO A 131 -8.78 -0.12 -17.46
C PRO A 131 -8.19 -1.36 -18.16
N TYR A 132 -6.94 -1.29 -18.56
CA TYR A 132 -6.19 -2.36 -19.21
C TYR A 132 -6.18 -3.63 -18.36
N THR A 133 -5.94 -3.51 -17.06
CA THR A 133 -5.94 -4.66 -16.14
C THR A 133 -7.23 -5.47 -16.17
N GLU A 134 -8.38 -4.83 -16.41
CA GLU A 134 -9.68 -5.51 -16.53
C GLU A 134 -9.84 -6.27 -17.86
N ARG A 135 -9.07 -5.89 -18.88
CA ARG A 135 -9.12 -6.45 -20.24
C ARG A 135 -8.19 -7.64 -20.44
N ILE A 136 -7.28 -7.89 -19.50
CA ILE A 136 -6.31 -8.99 -19.59
C ILE A 136 -7.03 -10.29 -19.24
N ALA A 137 -7.49 -10.99 -20.28
CA ALA A 137 -8.12 -12.30 -20.14
C ALA A 137 -7.08 -13.38 -19.81
N ASP A 138 -5.97 -13.37 -20.54
CA ASP A 138 -4.90 -14.36 -20.49
C ASP A 138 -3.61 -13.76 -21.08
N SER A 139 -2.60 -14.62 -21.29
CA SER A 139 -1.30 -14.24 -21.86
C SER A 139 -1.36 -13.74 -23.31
N THR A 140 -2.44 -14.01 -24.05
CA THR A 140 -2.61 -13.54 -25.44
C THR A 140 -2.91 -12.04 -25.53
N ALA A 141 -3.36 -11.43 -24.43
CA ALA A 141 -3.56 -9.98 -24.32
C ALA A 141 -2.25 -9.17 -24.38
N SER A 142 -1.09 -9.84 -24.22
CA SER A 142 0.25 -9.25 -24.28
C SER A 142 0.46 -8.40 -25.53
N ARG A 143 0.08 -8.91 -26.72
CA ARG A 143 0.26 -8.20 -27.98
C ARG A 143 -0.41 -6.82 -27.97
N HIS A 144 -1.66 -6.76 -27.51
CA HIS A 144 -2.40 -5.50 -27.49
C HIS A 144 -1.77 -4.48 -26.52
N LEU A 145 -1.32 -4.93 -25.33
CA LEU A 145 -0.66 -4.03 -24.39
C LEU A 145 0.69 -3.52 -24.91
N ILE A 146 1.44 -4.37 -25.63
CA ILE A 146 2.71 -3.98 -26.25
C ILE A 146 2.46 -2.98 -27.37
N GLU A 147 1.46 -3.20 -28.22
CA GLU A 147 1.06 -2.23 -29.26
C GLU A 147 0.70 -0.87 -28.66
N GLU A 148 -0.09 -0.86 -27.57
CA GLU A 148 -0.42 0.37 -26.85
C GLU A 148 0.82 1.03 -26.26
N LEU A 149 1.73 0.28 -25.65
CA LEU A 149 3.00 0.83 -25.15
C LEU A 149 3.82 1.48 -26.28
N VAL A 150 3.93 0.84 -27.46
CA VAL A 150 4.61 1.40 -28.63
C VAL A 150 3.95 2.71 -29.09
N HIS A 151 2.60 2.74 -29.12
CA HIS A 151 1.87 3.99 -29.38
C HIS A 151 2.17 5.07 -28.33
N LEU A 152 2.27 4.73 -27.05
CA LEU A 152 2.64 5.70 -26.01
C LEU A 152 4.08 6.19 -26.15
N ARG A 153 5.03 5.30 -26.48
CA ARG A 153 6.44 5.64 -26.71
C ARG A 153 6.59 6.73 -27.76
N SER A 154 6.00 6.51 -28.94
CA SER A 154 6.04 7.45 -30.06
C SER A 154 5.48 8.84 -29.72
N ARG A 155 4.55 8.93 -28.76
CA ARG A 155 3.93 10.18 -28.30
C ARG A 155 4.66 10.86 -27.15
N SER A 156 5.45 10.10 -26.38
CA SER A 156 6.08 10.59 -25.15
C SER A 156 7.20 11.60 -25.41
N GLY A 157 7.87 11.49 -26.56
CA GLY A 157 9.08 12.25 -26.91
C GLY A 157 10.24 12.07 -25.92
N LEU A 158 10.17 11.05 -25.07
CA LEU A 158 11.25 10.71 -24.15
C LEU A 158 12.44 10.14 -24.93
N PRO A 159 13.68 10.50 -24.56
CA PRO A 159 14.86 9.92 -25.18
C PRO A 159 14.93 8.42 -24.88
N VAL A 160 15.22 7.62 -25.90
CA VAL A 160 15.45 6.18 -25.74
C VAL A 160 16.70 5.97 -24.88
N GLU A 161 16.60 5.13 -23.85
CA GLU A 161 17.71 4.79 -22.96
C GLU A 161 18.64 3.80 -23.67
N SER A 162 19.95 4.11 -23.69
CA SER A 162 20.95 3.25 -24.33
C SER A 162 21.38 2.08 -23.44
N ASP A 163 21.16 2.18 -22.13
CA ASP A 163 21.45 1.13 -21.14
C ASP A 163 20.30 1.02 -20.11
N PRO A 164 19.24 0.26 -20.42
CA PRO A 164 18.03 0.16 -19.60
C PRO A 164 18.21 -0.63 -18.30
N HIS A 165 19.39 -1.22 -18.06
CA HIS A 165 19.71 -2.00 -16.87
C HIS A 165 20.08 -1.12 -15.66
N ARG A 166 20.32 0.18 -15.87
CA ARG A 166 21.09 1.02 -14.93
C ARG A 166 20.29 1.68 -13.79
N SER A 167 18.97 1.50 -13.71
CA SER A 167 18.20 2.10 -12.61
C SER A 167 18.41 1.31 -11.31
N LEU A 168 19.28 1.84 -10.43
CA LEU A 168 19.70 1.23 -9.16
C LEU A 168 18.72 1.47 -7.99
N LEU A 169 17.57 2.08 -8.24
CA LEU A 169 16.54 2.37 -7.23
C LEU A 169 15.25 1.65 -7.62
N GLU A 170 14.55 1.06 -6.65
CA GLU A 170 13.20 0.54 -6.89
C GLU A 170 12.31 1.68 -7.40
N PRO A 171 11.85 1.62 -8.66
CA PRO A 171 11.12 2.73 -9.24
C PRO A 171 9.73 2.84 -8.60
N GLY A 172 9.30 4.06 -8.30
CA GLY A 172 7.88 4.39 -8.09
C GLY A 172 7.05 4.10 -9.35
N ASP A 173 5.71 4.14 -9.25
CA ASP A 173 4.84 3.76 -10.38
C ASP A 173 5.08 4.60 -11.65
N ASP A 174 5.37 5.88 -11.47
CA ASP A 174 5.77 6.83 -12.49
C ASP A 174 7.15 6.50 -13.09
N MET A 175 8.15 6.16 -12.28
CA MET A 175 9.47 5.82 -12.79
C MET A 175 9.45 4.54 -13.64
N LEU A 176 8.66 3.55 -13.27
CA LEU A 176 8.50 2.34 -14.09
C LEU A 176 7.81 2.65 -15.44
N LEU A 177 6.82 3.56 -15.45
CA LEU A 177 6.23 4.05 -16.69
C LEU A 177 7.27 4.75 -17.56
N ALA A 178 8.10 5.63 -16.97
CA ALA A 178 9.16 6.31 -17.69
C ALA A 178 10.18 5.33 -18.28
N ASP A 179 10.63 4.34 -17.52
CA ASP A 179 11.54 3.29 -17.99
C ASP A 179 10.92 2.54 -19.19
N LEU A 180 9.68 2.08 -19.05
CA LEU A 180 8.96 1.38 -20.12
C LEU A 180 8.78 2.23 -21.39
N LEU A 181 8.64 3.55 -21.25
CA LEU A 181 8.54 4.48 -22.38
C LEU A 181 9.89 4.78 -23.04
N ARG A 182 11.00 4.58 -22.34
CA ARG A 182 12.37 4.81 -22.84
C ARG A 182 13.04 3.55 -23.38
N LEU A 183 12.45 2.39 -23.18
CA LEU A 183 12.98 1.12 -23.70
C LEU A 183 13.15 1.15 -25.23
N PRO A 184 14.30 0.67 -25.75
CA PRO A 184 14.50 0.45 -27.17
C PRO A 184 13.40 -0.44 -27.78
N GLU A 185 13.05 -0.20 -29.05
CA GLU A 185 12.07 -1.01 -29.80
C GLU A 185 12.50 -2.47 -29.97
N THR A 186 13.80 -2.75 -29.87
CA THR A 186 14.36 -4.09 -29.98
C THR A 186 14.22 -4.93 -28.70
N ILE A 187 13.82 -4.32 -27.59
CA ILE A 187 13.67 -5.00 -26.29
C ILE A 187 12.21 -5.36 -26.08
N ASP A 188 11.94 -6.65 -25.82
CA ASP A 188 10.62 -7.11 -25.37
C ASP A 188 10.34 -6.55 -23.96
N PRO A 189 9.33 -5.68 -23.79
CA PRO A 189 9.02 -5.08 -22.50
C PRO A 189 8.59 -6.10 -21.44
N LEU A 190 7.95 -7.21 -21.82
CA LEU A 190 7.50 -8.21 -20.86
C LEU A 190 8.68 -9.04 -20.34
N GLN A 191 9.58 -9.45 -21.25
CA GLN A 191 10.81 -10.12 -20.88
C GLN A 191 11.67 -9.22 -19.99
N TRP A 192 11.83 -7.94 -20.36
CA TRP A 192 12.57 -6.97 -19.57
C TRP A 192 11.97 -6.78 -18.17
N LEU A 193 10.64 -6.64 -18.05
CA LEU A 193 9.97 -6.55 -16.75
C LEU A 193 10.22 -7.79 -15.88
N GLN A 194 10.19 -8.97 -16.48
CA GLN A 194 10.42 -10.23 -15.77
C GLN A 194 11.86 -10.37 -15.28
N GLU A 195 12.84 -10.10 -16.15
CA GLU A 195 14.26 -10.34 -15.89
C GLU A 195 14.89 -9.22 -15.04
N GLU A 196 14.58 -7.96 -15.36
CA GLU A 196 15.25 -6.79 -14.77
C GLU A 196 14.45 -6.15 -13.63
N ARG A 197 13.15 -6.44 -13.55
CA ARG A 197 12.21 -5.83 -12.58
C ARG A 197 11.28 -6.85 -11.91
N GLY A 198 11.61 -8.14 -11.94
CA GLY A 198 10.71 -9.22 -11.49
C GLY A 198 10.20 -9.03 -10.06
N GLU A 199 11.08 -8.64 -9.13
CA GLU A 199 10.72 -8.36 -7.74
C GLU A 199 9.77 -7.16 -7.61
N THR A 200 10.09 -6.04 -8.28
CA THR A 200 9.22 -4.86 -8.31
C THR A 200 7.84 -5.19 -8.91
N CYS A 201 7.81 -6.00 -9.97
CA CYS A 201 6.57 -6.47 -10.59
C CYS A 201 5.75 -7.31 -9.58
N ALA A 202 6.38 -8.25 -8.88
CA ALA A 202 5.73 -9.11 -7.89
C ALA A 202 5.11 -8.29 -6.76
N ARG A 203 5.86 -7.35 -6.19
CA ARG A 203 5.39 -6.44 -5.12
C ARG A 203 4.16 -5.66 -5.55
N ARG A 204 4.19 -5.06 -6.75
CA ARG A 204 3.09 -4.26 -7.28
C ARG A 204 1.84 -5.06 -7.56
N VAL A 205 2.01 -6.24 -8.15
CA VAL A 205 0.89 -7.15 -8.42
C VAL A 205 0.28 -7.60 -7.10
N LEU A 206 1.09 -8.03 -6.12
CA LEU A 206 0.60 -8.40 -4.80
C LEU A 206 -0.16 -7.24 -4.12
N ALA A 207 0.45 -6.06 -4.05
CA ALA A 207 -0.18 -4.88 -3.46
C ALA A 207 -1.50 -4.52 -4.17
N SER A 208 -1.53 -4.59 -5.50
CA SER A 208 -2.74 -4.32 -6.29
C SER A 208 -3.84 -5.34 -6.02
N LEU A 209 -3.51 -6.64 -6.01
CA LEU A 209 -4.45 -7.72 -5.75
C LEU A 209 -5.03 -7.61 -4.33
N VAL A 210 -4.18 -7.45 -3.33
CA VAL A 210 -4.61 -7.31 -1.94
C VAL A 210 -5.48 -6.06 -1.78
N ARG A 211 -5.07 -4.91 -2.33
CA ARG A 211 -5.86 -3.67 -2.27
C ARG A 211 -7.24 -3.81 -2.91
N GLN A 212 -7.34 -4.44 -4.08
CA GLN A 212 -8.62 -4.64 -4.77
C GLN A 212 -9.51 -5.66 -4.06
N SER A 213 -8.91 -6.60 -3.35
CA SER A 213 -9.61 -7.69 -2.65
C SER A 213 -9.87 -7.38 -1.19
N SER A 214 -9.41 -6.22 -0.72
CA SER A 214 -9.69 -5.71 0.62
C SER A 214 -10.95 -4.84 0.60
N PRO A 215 -11.78 -4.86 1.65
CA PRO A 215 -12.90 -3.95 1.77
C PRO A 215 -12.43 -2.48 1.70
N THR A 216 -13.15 -1.65 0.97
CA THR A 216 -12.73 -0.25 0.79
C THR A 216 -12.82 0.53 2.11
N PRO A 217 -12.01 1.57 2.32
CA PRO A 217 -12.13 2.43 3.49
C PRO A 217 -13.53 3.05 3.62
N ALA A 218 -14.20 3.37 2.50
CA ALA A 218 -15.57 3.89 2.51
C ALA A 218 -16.56 2.83 3.00
N PHE A 219 -16.43 1.58 2.55
CA PHE A 219 -17.24 0.46 3.03
C PHE A 219 -17.05 0.23 4.54
N LEU A 220 -15.81 0.27 5.02
CA LEU A 220 -15.50 0.11 6.45
C LEU A 220 -15.78 1.36 7.29
N ARG A 221 -15.99 2.54 6.70
CA ARG A 221 -16.54 3.72 7.39
C ARG A 221 -18.05 3.69 7.49
N GLY A 222 -18.70 3.08 6.50
CA GLY A 222 -20.15 2.87 6.46
C GLY A 222 -20.65 1.72 7.35
N LEU A 223 -19.80 1.17 8.23
CA LEU A 223 -20.24 0.16 9.20
C LEU A 223 -21.41 0.74 9.99
N PRO A 224 -22.57 0.04 10.04
CA PRO A 224 -23.78 0.53 10.71
C PRO A 224 -23.54 0.72 12.22
N SER A 225 -24.49 1.39 12.87
CA SER A 225 -24.48 1.70 14.30
C SER A 225 -24.00 0.52 15.14
N THR A 226 -23.03 0.78 16.02
CA THR A 226 -22.42 -0.19 16.94
C THR A 226 -23.46 -1.09 17.59
N ARG A 227 -23.34 -2.41 17.39
CA ARG A 227 -24.23 -3.41 18.01
C ARG A 227 -23.93 -3.58 19.49
N SER A 228 -22.64 -3.61 19.83
CA SER A 228 -22.14 -3.75 21.19
C SER A 228 -20.72 -3.19 21.29
N SER A 229 -20.32 -2.84 22.50
CA SER A 229 -18.97 -2.33 22.80
C SER A 229 -18.41 -3.04 24.02
N VAL A 230 -17.11 -3.34 23.99
CA VAL A 230 -16.36 -3.89 25.14
C VAL A 230 -15.21 -2.96 25.50
N HIS A 231 -14.95 -2.81 26.80
CA HIS A 231 -13.86 -1.97 27.32
C HIS A 231 -12.83 -2.85 28.07
N PRO A 232 -11.94 -3.53 27.33
CA PRO A 232 -11.07 -4.56 27.90
C PRO A 232 -10.01 -3.99 28.85
N HIS A 233 -9.70 -2.68 28.75
CA HIS A 233 -8.66 -2.01 29.55
C HIS A 233 -7.28 -2.68 29.48
N THR A 234 -7.02 -3.49 28.45
CA THR A 234 -5.75 -4.19 28.26
C THR A 234 -4.62 -3.20 27.96
N HIS A 235 -3.54 -3.29 28.73
CA HIS A 235 -2.34 -2.51 28.54
C HIS A 235 -1.27 -3.30 27.79
N PHE A 236 -0.44 -2.61 27.02
CA PHE A 236 0.68 -3.21 26.32
C PHE A 236 1.89 -2.28 26.29
N HIS A 237 3.05 -2.90 26.09
CA HIS A 237 4.35 -2.24 26.09
C HIS A 237 5.32 -3.03 25.22
N VAL A 238 6.10 -2.32 24.40
CA VAL A 238 7.17 -2.87 23.56
C VAL A 238 8.43 -2.06 23.80
N GLY A 239 9.42 -2.72 24.38
CA GLY A 239 10.61 -2.06 24.89
C GLY A 239 10.27 -0.89 25.82
N HIS A 240 11.12 0.15 25.81
CA HIS A 240 10.90 1.40 26.54
C HIS A 240 10.22 2.49 25.69
N ALA A 241 9.84 2.15 24.46
CA ALA A 241 9.54 3.08 23.39
C ALA A 241 8.05 3.17 23.04
N LEU A 242 7.30 2.09 23.18
CA LEU A 242 5.88 2.06 22.86
C LEU A 242 5.14 1.56 24.08
N SER A 243 4.17 2.35 24.55
CA SER A 243 3.21 1.87 25.53
C SER A 243 1.81 2.30 25.11
N GLY A 244 0.81 1.49 25.44
CA GLY A 244 -0.54 1.82 25.06
C GLY A 244 -1.58 1.04 25.84
N ARG A 245 -2.83 1.30 25.48
CA ARG A 245 -3.98 0.55 25.98
C ARG A 245 -5.04 0.41 24.91
N VAL A 246 -5.73 -0.72 24.97
CA VAL A 246 -6.98 -0.96 24.24
C VAL A 246 -8.10 -0.32 25.03
N LYS A 247 -8.66 0.78 24.51
CA LYS A 247 -9.71 1.55 25.19
C LYS A 247 -11.08 0.91 25.03
N GLN A 248 -11.38 0.47 23.81
CA GLN A 248 -12.71 0.09 23.40
C GLN A 248 -12.64 -0.78 22.14
N ILE A 249 -13.56 -1.73 22.06
CA ILE A 249 -13.83 -2.53 20.87
C ILE A 249 -15.30 -2.32 20.51
N ASP A 250 -15.57 -1.81 19.32
CA ASP A 250 -16.93 -1.63 18.80
C ASP A 250 -17.26 -2.68 17.76
N PHE A 251 -18.28 -3.49 18.02
CA PHE A 251 -18.74 -4.53 17.11
C PHE A 251 -19.83 -4.01 16.19
N THR A 252 -19.72 -4.35 14.91
CA THR A 252 -20.66 -3.93 13.85
C THR A 252 -21.10 -5.15 13.07
N GLU A 253 -21.99 -4.97 12.08
CA GLU A 253 -22.49 -6.09 11.27
C GLU A 253 -21.42 -6.72 10.37
N LEU A 254 -20.50 -5.90 9.85
CA LEU A 254 -19.54 -6.32 8.83
C LEU A 254 -18.12 -6.46 9.40
N GLY A 255 -17.85 -5.92 10.59
CA GLY A 255 -16.51 -5.85 11.17
C GLY A 255 -16.51 -5.40 12.61
N PHE A 256 -15.36 -4.95 13.08
CA PHE A 256 -15.22 -4.30 14.39
C PHE A 256 -14.14 -3.23 14.36
N LEU A 257 -14.21 -2.30 15.32
CA LEU A 257 -13.26 -1.21 15.48
C LEU A 257 -12.48 -1.41 16.78
N LEU A 258 -11.15 -1.41 16.71
CA LEU A 258 -10.28 -1.37 17.89
C LEU A 258 -9.79 0.05 18.11
N HIS A 259 -10.14 0.63 19.24
CA HIS A 259 -9.67 1.95 19.65
C HIS A 259 -8.51 1.82 20.62
N LEU A 260 -7.34 2.26 20.18
CA LEU A 260 -6.09 2.22 20.91
C LEU A 260 -5.70 3.64 21.33
N ALA A 261 -5.16 3.76 22.54
CA ALA A 261 -4.44 4.96 22.94
C ALA A 261 -2.99 4.62 23.21
N VAL A 262 -2.12 5.25 22.45
CA VAL A 262 -0.70 4.93 22.36
C VAL A 262 0.09 6.14 22.81
N ARG A 263 1.17 5.88 23.54
CA ARG A 263 2.15 6.87 23.95
C ARG A 263 3.48 6.53 23.31
N LEU A 264 4.00 7.51 22.58
CA LEU A 264 5.32 7.46 21.96
C LEU A 264 6.24 8.50 22.62
N PRO A 265 7.54 8.20 22.77
CA PRO A 265 8.56 9.15 23.19
C PRO A 265 8.68 10.27 22.18
N ARG A 266 9.09 11.46 22.63
CA ARG A 266 9.39 12.56 21.72
C ARG A 266 10.52 12.17 20.75
N PRO A 267 10.45 12.61 19.47
CA PRO A 267 11.52 12.38 18.49
C PRO A 267 12.91 12.82 18.98
N ASP A 268 12.96 13.89 19.77
CA ASP A 268 14.21 14.47 20.32
C ASP A 268 14.97 13.51 21.25
N ALA A 269 14.26 12.58 21.91
CA ALA A 269 14.87 11.58 22.79
C ALA A 269 15.64 10.50 22.03
N TRP A 270 15.40 10.35 20.72
CA TRP A 270 16.02 9.33 19.89
C TRP A 270 17.25 9.84 19.13
N ASN A 271 17.43 11.16 18.98
CA ASN A 271 18.62 11.70 18.33
C ASN A 271 19.02 13.11 18.83
N PRO A 272 19.74 13.22 19.96
CA PRO A 272 20.19 14.51 20.50
C PRO A 272 21.23 15.23 19.61
N SER A 273 21.78 14.55 18.59
CA SER A 273 22.85 15.09 17.74
C SER A 273 22.36 15.87 16.51
N ARG A 274 21.06 15.86 16.20
CA ARG A 274 20.45 16.59 15.08
C ARG A 274 19.80 17.89 15.55
N GLN A 275 20.57 18.74 16.23
CA GLN A 275 20.16 20.11 16.53
C GLN A 275 19.99 20.88 15.22
N GLY A 276 18.75 21.08 14.77
CA GLY A 276 18.41 21.90 13.61
C GLY A 276 17.74 21.17 12.44
N ALA A 277 17.48 19.85 12.51
CA ALA A 277 16.76 19.13 11.47
C ALA A 277 15.26 19.00 11.80
N SER A 278 14.43 19.19 10.78
CA SER A 278 12.96 19.05 10.74
C SER A 278 12.42 17.95 11.67
N PHE A 279 11.40 18.26 12.47
CA PHE A 279 10.69 17.28 13.30
C PHE A 279 10.20 16.10 12.46
N PHE A 280 10.53 14.87 12.88
CA PHE A 280 10.02 13.66 12.25
C PHE A 280 8.86 13.09 13.07
N PRO A 281 7.61 13.14 12.59
CA PRO A 281 6.58 12.35 13.22
C PRO A 281 6.91 10.87 13.14
N LEU A 282 7.01 10.25 14.32
CA LEU A 282 6.98 8.81 14.48
C LEU A 282 5.51 8.40 14.60
N GLN A 283 5.09 7.45 13.80
CA GLN A 283 3.74 6.88 13.87
C GLN A 283 3.84 5.37 13.99
N TRP A 284 3.00 4.78 14.83
CA TRP A 284 2.82 3.34 14.83
C TRP A 284 1.54 3.00 14.06
N LYS A 285 1.64 2.14 13.04
CA LYS A 285 0.49 1.73 12.21
C LYS A 285 -0.44 0.73 12.90
N GLY A 286 -0.10 0.27 14.11
CA GLY A 286 -0.89 -0.68 14.88
C GLY A 286 -0.41 -2.11 14.73
N PHE A 287 -1.30 -3.04 15.04
CA PHE A 287 -1.05 -4.47 14.90
C PHE A 287 -1.23 -4.90 13.45
N GLU A 288 -0.25 -5.60 12.91
CA GLU A 288 -0.27 -6.10 11.54
C GLU A 288 -1.18 -7.33 11.42
N ARG A 289 -1.31 -8.12 12.49
CA ARG A 289 -2.12 -9.34 12.52
C ARG A 289 -3.03 -9.36 13.73
N ILE A 290 -4.29 -9.75 13.49
CA ILE A 290 -5.29 -9.96 14.52
C ILE A 290 -5.90 -11.33 14.27
N ILE A 291 -5.92 -12.17 15.30
CA ILE A 291 -6.39 -13.56 15.25
C ILE A 291 -7.40 -13.78 16.37
N ASP A 292 -8.43 -14.59 16.15
CA ASP A 292 -9.27 -15.08 17.25
C ASP A 292 -8.77 -16.39 17.85
N ASN A 293 -9.38 -16.82 18.95
CA ASN A 293 -9.05 -18.08 19.62
C ASN A 293 -9.34 -19.35 18.80
N ASP A 294 -10.04 -19.24 17.67
CA ASP A 294 -10.28 -20.35 16.75
C ASP A 294 -9.26 -20.37 15.59
N GLY A 295 -8.33 -19.41 15.57
CA GLY A 295 -7.28 -19.29 14.56
C GLY A 295 -7.70 -18.52 13.31
N TYR A 296 -8.88 -17.87 13.29
CA TYR A 296 -9.27 -17.03 12.15
C TYR A 296 -8.60 -15.66 12.20
N HIS A 297 -8.18 -15.19 11.04
CA HIS A 297 -7.51 -13.92 10.89
C HIS A 297 -8.48 -12.82 10.46
N TYR A 298 -8.07 -11.57 10.67
CA TYR A 298 -8.83 -10.39 10.29
C TYR A 298 -7.99 -9.45 9.42
N LEU A 299 -8.60 -8.90 8.36
CA LEU A 299 -8.03 -7.81 7.58
C LEU A 299 -8.06 -6.53 8.40
N VAL A 300 -6.98 -5.75 8.33
CA VAL A 300 -6.76 -4.61 9.23
C VAL A 300 -6.46 -3.35 8.43
N GLN A 301 -7.21 -2.28 8.73
CA GLN A 301 -6.92 -0.94 8.23
C GLN A 301 -6.75 0.05 9.38
N SER A 302 -5.62 0.75 9.38
CA SER A 302 -5.28 1.72 10.42
C SER A 302 -5.73 3.13 10.05
N GLU A 303 -6.37 3.83 10.99
CA GLU A 303 -6.55 5.29 10.95
C GLU A 303 -5.94 5.92 12.20
N VAL A 304 -5.01 6.84 12.01
CA VAL A 304 -4.26 7.50 13.09
C VAL A 304 -4.78 8.92 13.27
N GLN A 305 -5.13 9.28 14.50
CA GLN A 305 -5.34 10.65 14.93
C GLN A 305 -4.26 11.03 15.95
N ILE A 306 -3.50 12.08 15.67
CA ILE A 306 -2.36 12.50 16.49
C ILE A 306 -2.76 13.69 17.36
N SER A 307 -2.45 13.60 18.66
CA SER A 307 -2.58 14.70 19.61
C SER A 307 -1.23 14.98 20.28
N ASN A 308 -0.78 16.23 20.19
CA ASN A 308 0.53 16.65 20.68
C ASN A 308 0.46 17.14 22.13
N HIS A 309 1.35 16.63 22.99
CA HIS A 309 1.55 17.12 24.35
C HIS A 309 2.99 17.60 24.59
N LEU A 310 3.18 18.37 25.68
CA LEU A 310 4.42 19.07 26.04
C LEU A 310 5.64 18.15 26.29
N TRP A 311 5.46 16.85 26.51
CA TRP A 311 6.57 15.94 26.91
C TRP A 311 6.52 14.54 26.24
N TRP A 312 5.42 14.22 25.55
CA TRP A 312 5.15 12.92 24.91
C TRP A 312 4.09 13.11 23.82
N TRP A 313 3.96 12.14 22.92
CA TRP A 313 2.92 12.14 21.88
C TRP A 313 1.84 11.13 22.24
N GLN A 314 0.56 11.55 22.17
CA GLN A 314 -0.55 10.62 22.26
C GLN A 314 -1.10 10.38 20.87
N GLU A 315 -1.07 9.13 20.44
CA GLU A 315 -1.77 8.70 19.24
C GLU A 315 -3.06 8.00 19.65
N HIS A 316 -4.16 8.42 19.04
CA HIS A 316 -5.41 7.69 19.04
C HIS A 316 -5.47 6.92 17.73
N LEU A 317 -5.26 5.61 17.82
CA LEU A 317 -5.26 4.73 16.67
C LEU A 317 -6.56 3.95 16.64
N THR A 318 -7.25 3.98 15.51
CA THR A 318 -8.43 3.15 15.26
C THR A 318 -8.08 2.13 14.21
N LEU A 319 -8.16 0.84 14.56
CA LEU A 319 -8.02 -0.25 13.60
C LEU A 319 -9.41 -0.72 13.19
N ARG A 320 -9.69 -0.68 11.89
CA ARG A 320 -10.90 -1.26 11.30
C ARG A 320 -10.59 -2.68 10.89
N CYS A 321 -11.35 -3.61 11.43
CA CYS A 321 -11.10 -5.03 11.28
C CYS A 321 -12.28 -5.69 10.56
N TYR A 322 -11.96 -6.56 9.61
CA TYR A 322 -12.94 -7.30 8.82
C TYR A 322 -12.55 -8.78 8.74
N PRO A 323 -13.50 -9.74 8.84
CA PRO A 323 -14.95 -9.56 9.00
C PRO A 323 -15.39 -9.32 10.46
N ALA A 324 -16.70 -9.29 10.70
CA ALA A 324 -17.27 -9.25 12.03
C ALA A 324 -16.90 -10.50 12.85
N VAL A 325 -16.56 -10.29 14.12
CA VAL A 325 -16.29 -11.37 15.07
C VAL A 325 -17.56 -12.19 15.31
N ARG A 326 -17.46 -13.52 15.29
CA ARG A 326 -18.56 -14.45 15.53
C ARG A 326 -18.14 -15.50 16.55
N ASP A 327 -18.72 -15.45 17.74
CA ASP A 327 -18.51 -16.43 18.83
C ASP A 327 -17.08 -16.53 19.39
N ALA A 328 -16.17 -15.62 19.01
CA ALA A 328 -14.84 -15.58 19.60
C ALA A 328 -14.89 -15.11 21.06
N ARG A 329 -14.04 -15.70 21.88
CA ARG A 329 -13.86 -15.35 23.29
C ARG A 329 -12.67 -14.44 23.52
N GLU A 330 -11.73 -14.48 22.60
CA GLU A 330 -10.45 -13.78 22.71
C GLU A 330 -9.97 -13.32 21.34
N LEU A 331 -9.33 -12.14 21.32
CA LEU A 331 -8.54 -11.65 20.19
C LEU A 331 -7.07 -11.59 20.61
N ILE A 332 -6.19 -12.11 19.76
CA ILE A 332 -4.74 -12.05 19.88
C ILE A 332 -4.25 -11.03 18.84
N LEU A 333 -3.71 -9.92 19.32
CA LEU A 333 -3.13 -8.87 18.49
C LEU A 333 -1.61 -9.04 18.42
N LEU A 334 -1.08 -9.14 17.20
CA LEU A 334 0.32 -9.46 16.96
C LEU A 334 1.00 -8.39 16.10
N SER A 335 2.26 -8.10 16.44
CA SER A 335 3.12 -7.22 15.67
C SER A 335 4.55 -7.74 15.66
N LYS A 336 5.03 -8.19 14.48
CA LYS A 336 6.31 -8.90 14.32
C LYS A 336 6.99 -8.56 12.97
N PRO A 337 7.94 -7.63 12.92
CA PRO A 337 8.36 -6.72 14.00
C PRO A 337 7.40 -5.55 14.20
N THR A 338 7.26 -5.09 15.44
CA THR A 338 6.76 -3.75 15.75
C THR A 338 7.77 -2.71 15.29
N ALA A 339 7.41 -1.94 14.27
CA ALA A 339 8.21 -0.83 13.78
C ALA A 339 7.42 0.49 13.89
N LEU A 340 8.13 1.57 14.21
CA LEU A 340 7.58 2.91 14.03
C LEU A 340 7.89 3.36 12.60
N ALA A 341 6.91 3.94 11.92
CA ALA A 341 7.15 4.67 10.68
C ALA A 341 7.67 6.06 11.04
N ALA A 342 8.88 6.39 10.61
CA ALA A 342 9.40 7.74 10.70
C ALA A 342 9.05 8.49 9.43
N TYR A 343 8.68 9.75 9.56
CA TYR A 343 8.38 10.57 8.40
C TYR A 343 9.11 11.89 8.47
N ARG A 344 9.71 12.32 7.36
CA ARG A 344 10.24 13.67 7.20
C ARG A 344 9.18 14.57 6.65
N HIS A 345 8.94 15.70 7.28
CA HIS A 345 8.34 16.86 6.63
C HIS A 345 9.42 17.60 5.84
N PRO A 346 9.45 17.52 4.49
CA PRO A 346 10.26 18.43 3.72
C PRO A 346 9.74 19.86 3.88
N LEU A 347 10.65 20.83 3.91
CA LEU A 347 10.33 22.26 4.08
C LEU A 347 9.47 22.82 2.92
N SER A 348 9.40 22.12 1.81
CA SER A 348 8.74 22.52 0.56
C SER A 348 7.76 21.45 0.03
N SER A 349 7.41 20.43 0.81
CA SER A 349 6.47 19.40 0.36
C SER A 349 5.61 18.87 1.52
N SER A 350 4.39 18.46 1.20
CA SER A 350 3.44 17.88 2.14
C SER A 350 3.48 16.35 2.20
N GLN A 351 4.19 15.73 1.26
CA GLN A 351 4.43 14.31 1.31
C GLN A 351 5.45 14.05 2.41
N LEU A 352 4.94 13.45 3.47
CA LEU A 352 5.75 12.82 4.48
C LEU A 352 6.68 11.84 3.77
N ILE A 353 7.96 12.16 3.70
CA ILE A 353 8.95 11.24 3.12
C ILE A 353 9.19 10.17 4.18
N PRO A 354 8.78 8.92 3.94
CA PRO A 354 9.03 7.87 4.90
C PRO A 354 10.54 7.70 5.08
N LEU A 355 10.92 7.43 6.32
CA LEU A 355 12.27 7.14 6.76
C LEU A 355 12.25 5.81 7.51
N PRO A 356 13.39 5.12 7.59
CA PRO A 356 13.55 4.03 8.53
C PRO A 356 13.23 4.55 9.92
N GLY A 357 12.21 3.96 10.53
CA GLY A 357 11.97 4.15 11.94
C GLY A 357 12.46 2.95 12.73
N PRO A 358 12.49 3.07 14.06
CA PRO A 358 13.04 2.04 14.91
C PRO A 358 12.18 0.79 14.93
N ILE A 359 12.85 -0.36 14.86
CA ILE A 359 12.28 -1.67 15.19
C ILE A 359 12.33 -1.84 16.70
N LEU A 360 11.18 -2.09 17.30
CA LEU A 360 10.99 -2.16 18.75
C LEU A 360 10.99 -3.60 19.29
N GLY A 361 10.85 -4.60 18.42
CA GLY A 361 10.78 -6.02 18.77
C GLY A 361 9.44 -6.63 18.37
N GLU A 362 9.06 -7.71 19.03
CA GLU A 362 7.77 -8.36 18.83
C GLU A 362 6.78 -7.94 19.92
N MET A 363 5.49 -7.89 19.56
CA MET A 363 4.41 -7.63 20.50
C MET A 363 3.27 -8.61 20.30
N GLU A 364 2.74 -9.09 21.42
CA GLU A 364 1.56 -9.95 21.49
C GLU A 364 0.66 -9.47 22.62
N VAL A 365 -0.62 -9.24 22.32
CA VAL A 365 -1.61 -8.70 23.25
C VAL A 365 -2.88 -9.53 23.17
N HIS A 366 -3.26 -10.09 24.31
CA HIS A 366 -4.48 -10.90 24.47
C HIS A 366 -5.63 -10.05 24.99
N ILE A 367 -6.79 -10.14 24.34
CA ILE A 367 -7.99 -9.40 24.72
C ILE A 367 -9.17 -10.35 24.87
N LEU A 368 -9.69 -10.49 26.08
CA LEU A 368 -10.90 -11.24 26.36
C LEU A 368 -12.15 -10.41 26.00
N LEU A 369 -13.14 -11.05 25.38
CA LEU A 369 -14.36 -10.42 24.86
C LEU A 369 -15.60 -10.60 25.77
N HIS A 370 -15.41 -11.02 27.02
CA HIS A 370 -16.48 -11.38 27.97
C HIS A 370 -17.35 -10.22 28.45
#